data_AF-A0A952EXG0-F1
#
_entry.id   AF-A0A952EXG0-F1
#
_cell.length_a   1.000
_cell.length_b   1.000
_cell.length_c   1.000
_cell.angle_alpha   90.00
_cell.angle_beta   90.00
_cell.angle_gamma   90.00
#
_symmetry.space_group_name_H-M   'P 1'
#
loop_
_entity.id
_entity.type
_entity.pdbx_description
1 polymer ?
#
loop_
_entity_poly.entity_id
_entity_poly.type
_entity_poly.pdbx_seq_one_letter_code
_entity_poly.pdbx_strand_id
1 'polypeptide(L)' 'DGVEQEVYGIGGSWFRFDANAKIEWQRDFFDFGHVSTLYMDLIKAGTLSAGMQKRIERGMVGEKVPGYYPLGKSPSPIW' A
#
# COMPACT_ATOMS: atom_id res chain seq x y z
N ASP A 1 3.69 14.63 16.24
CA ASP A 1 3.75 16.07 15.92
C ASP A 1 2.85 16.51 14.76
N GLY A 2 2.02 15.64 14.17
CA GLY A 2 1.00 16.06 13.18
C GLY A 2 1.54 16.57 11.84
N VAL A 3 2.85 16.51 11.62
CA VAL A 3 3.51 16.90 10.38
C VAL A 3 3.22 15.86 9.30
N GLU A 4 2.89 16.32 8.09
CA GLU A 4 2.71 15.45 6.93
C GLU A 4 3.97 14.60 6.70
N GLN A 5 3.75 13.34 6.34
CA GLN A 5 4.82 12.40 6.02
C GLN A 5 4.64 11.93 4.58
N GLU A 6 5.68 12.07 3.78
CA GLU A 6 5.71 11.66 2.38
C GLU A 6 6.42 10.31 2.23
N VAL A 7 5.90 9.44 1.36
CA VAL A 7 6.61 8.25 0.93
C VAL A 7 7.48 8.63 -0.26
N TYR A 8 8.79 8.73 -0.04
CA TYR A 8 9.75 8.97 -1.12
C TYR A 8 9.86 7.76 -2.05
N GLY A 9 10.31 7.99 -3.30
CA GLY A 9 10.57 6.94 -4.28
C GLY A 9 9.51 6.84 -5.39
N ILE A 10 9.40 5.66 -6.00
CA ILE A 10 8.43 5.42 -7.08
C ILE A 10 7.04 5.20 -6.46
N GLY A 11 6.08 5.99 -6.92
CA GLY A 11 4.68 5.82 -6.58
C GLY A 11 3.78 6.18 -7.77
N GLY A 12 2.58 5.64 -7.76
CA GLY A 12 1.57 5.96 -8.76
C GLY A 12 0.26 5.25 -8.50
N SER A 13 -0.70 5.51 -9.38
CA SER A 13 -2.03 4.92 -9.31
C SER A 13 -2.40 4.35 -10.66
N TRP A 14 -2.87 3.10 -10.67
CA TRP A 14 -3.64 2.57 -11.78
C TRP A 14 -5.11 2.90 -11.59
N PHE A 15 -5.79 3.22 -12.67
CA PHE A 15 -7.23 3.43 -12.66
C PHE A 15 -7.85 2.92 -13.96
N ARG A 16 -9.10 2.49 -13.88
CA ARG A 16 -9.93 2.16 -15.05
C ARG A 16 -11.09 3.14 -15.13
N PHE A 17 -11.39 3.61 -16.33
CA PHE A 17 -12.59 4.37 -16.62
C PHE A 17 -13.75 3.45 -17.03
N ASP A 18 -14.97 3.80 -16.63
CA ASP A 18 -16.20 3.20 -17.13
C ASP A 18 -16.58 3.74 -18.52
N ALA A 19 -17.69 3.26 -19.08
CA ALA A 19 -18.22 3.72 -20.37
C ALA A 19 -18.59 5.22 -20.40
N ASN A 20 -18.72 5.86 -19.23
CA ASN A 20 -19.02 7.29 -19.09
C ASN A 20 -17.77 8.12 -18.76
N ALA A 21 -16.57 7.56 -18.97
CA ALA A 21 -15.28 8.17 -18.64
C ALA A 21 -15.11 8.54 -17.15
N LYS A 22 -15.77 7.81 -16.24
CA LYS A 22 -15.62 7.96 -14.78
C LYS A 22 -14.72 6.88 -14.20
N ILE A 23 -13.97 7.18 -13.14
CA ILE A 23 -13.11 6.20 -12.48
C ILE A 23 -13.99 5.09 -11.85
N GLU A 24 -13.82 3.87 -12.32
CA GLU A 24 -14.55 2.68 -11.88
C GLU A 24 -13.77 1.91 -10.80
N TRP A 25 -12.44 1.87 -10.91
CA TRP A 25 -11.57 1.38 -9.84
C TRP A 25 -10.21 2.09 -9.88
N GLN A 26 -9.54 2.11 -8.72
CA GLN A 26 -8.18 2.62 -8.54
C GLN A 26 -7.35 1.65 -7.69
N ARG A 27 -6.06 1.51 -8.01
CA ARG A 27 -5.07 0.81 -7.20
C ARG A 27 -3.79 1.64 -7.12
N ASP A 28 -3.38 1.96 -5.90
CA ASP A 28 -2.12 2.64 -5.66
C ASP A 28 -0.98 1.63 -5.53
N PHE A 29 0.19 1.99 -6.03
CA PHE A 29 1.43 1.27 -5.84
C PHE A 29 2.52 2.22 -5.37
N PHE A 30 3.40 1.70 -4.52
CA PHE A 30 4.50 2.44 -3.93
C PHE A 30 5.71 1.52 -3.80
N ASP A 31 6.89 2.12 -3.74
CA ASP A 31 8.10 1.41 -3.37
C ASP A 31 7.97 0.79 -1.96
N PHE A 32 8.09 -0.53 -1.88
CA PHE A 32 7.87 -1.28 -0.65
C PHE A 32 8.86 -0.89 0.46
N GLY A 33 10.12 -0.60 0.13
CA GLY A 33 11.16 -0.27 1.09
C GLY A 33 10.92 1.08 1.75
N HIS A 34 10.56 2.09 0.95
CA HIS A 34 10.25 3.43 1.47
C HIS A 34 8.96 3.45 2.30
N VAL A 35 7.91 2.74 1.85
CA VAL A 35 6.69 2.57 2.66
C VAL A 35 7.01 1.88 3.97
N SER A 36 7.77 0.78 3.95
CA SER A 36 8.11 0.04 5.17
C SER A 36 8.88 0.91 6.17
N THR A 37 9.82 1.71 5.68
CA THR A 37 10.61 2.65 6.52
C THR A 37 9.71 3.68 7.20
N LEU A 38 8.86 4.36 6.43
CA LEU A 38 7.95 5.36 6.99
C LEU A 38 6.99 4.76 8.02
N TYR A 39 6.44 3.58 7.72
CA TYR A 39 5.54 2.90 8.66
C TYR A 39 6.25 2.52 9.96
N MET A 40 7.52 2.12 9.91
CA MET A 40 8.32 1.86 11.12
C MET A 40 8.56 3.13 11.95
N ASP A 41 8.76 4.27 11.31
CA ASP A 41 8.95 5.54 12.03
C ASP A 41 7.65 6.00 12.69
N LEU A 42 6.50 5.81 12.02
CA LEU A 42 5.18 6.05 12.61
C LEU A 42 4.87 5.12 13.79
N ILE A 43 5.28 3.85 13.72
CA ILE A 43 5.17 2.90 14.84
C ILE A 43 5.98 3.43 16.04
N LYS A 44 7.26 3.78 15.82
CA LYS A 44 8.15 4.28 16.88
C LYS A 44 7.64 5.58 17.51
N ALA A 45 7.04 6.46 16.71
CA ALA A 45 6.47 7.72 17.18
C ALA A 45 5.15 7.55 17.95
N GLY A 46 4.54 6.36 17.93
CA GLY A 46 3.24 6.10 18.57
C GLY A 46 2.08 6.88 17.94
N THR A 47 2.23 7.33 16.70
CA THR A 47 1.26 8.20 15.99
C THR A 47 0.36 7.44 15.02
N LEU A 48 0.40 6.10 15.04
CA LEU A 48 -0.48 5.28 14.22
C LEU A 48 -1.93 5.44 14.66
N SER A 49 -2.81 5.75 13.71
CA SER A 49 -4.25 5.58 13.93
C SER A 49 -4.56 4.10 14.20
N ALA A 50 -5.61 3.84 14.98
CA ALA A 50 -6.06 2.47 15.27
C ALA A 50 -6.35 1.66 13.98
N GLY A 51 -6.80 2.33 12.92
CA GLY A 51 -7.03 1.71 11.61
C GLY A 51 -5.73 1.30 10.90
N MET A 52 -4.68 2.11 10.98
CA MET A 52 -3.36 1.77 10.43
C MET A 52 -2.73 0.62 11.20
N GLN A 53 -2.82 0.65 12.52
CA GLN A 53 -2.27 -0.40 13.39
C GLN A 53 -2.87 -1.77 13.05
N LYS A 54 -4.21 -1.85 12.90
CA LYS A 54 -4.90 -3.08 12.46
C LYS A 54 -4.45 -3.58 11.09
N ARG A 55 -4.14 -2.68 10.14
CA ARG A 55 -3.66 -3.07 8.79
C ARG A 55 -2.25 -3.65 8.85
N ILE A 56 -1.37 -3.09 9.68
CA ILE A 56 -0.01 -3.60 9.91
C ILE A 56 -0.08 -4.97 10.60
N GLU A 57 -0.86 -5.09 11.68
CA GLU A 57 -1.07 -6.35 12.40
C GLU A 57 -1.54 -7.46 11.45
N ARG A 58 -2.55 -7.17 10.60
CA ARG A 58 -3.01 -8.12 9.58
C ARG A 58 -1.90 -8.55 8.62
N GLY A 59 -1.01 -7.63 8.23
CA GLY A 59 0.15 -7.94 7.38
C GLY A 59 1.21 -8.79 8.09
N MET A 60 1.36 -8.65 9.41
CA MET A 60 2.33 -9.42 10.21
C MET A 60 1.86 -10.84 10.56
N VAL A 61 0.54 -11.08 10.60
CA VAL A 61 -0.05 -12.40 10.93
C VAL A 61 0.24 -13.45 9.85
N GLY A 62 0.89 -13.08 8.73
CA GLY A 62 1.29 -14.01 7.68
C GLY A 62 0.13 -14.48 6.79
N GLU A 63 -1.07 -13.94 7.02
CA GLU A 63 -2.17 -14.07 6.07
C GLU A 63 -1.78 -13.37 4.77
N LYS A 64 -1.91 -14.09 3.65
CA LYS A 64 -1.68 -13.50 2.33
C LYS A 64 -2.63 -12.33 2.13
N VAL A 65 -2.06 -11.13 2.04
CA VAL A 65 -2.82 -9.93 1.71
C VAL A 65 -3.46 -10.15 0.33
N PRO A 66 -4.77 -9.87 0.15
CA PRO A 66 -5.43 -10.04 -1.14
C PRO A 66 -4.68 -9.30 -2.25
N GLY A 67 -4.33 -10.01 -3.32
CA GLY A 67 -3.54 -9.46 -4.43
C GLY A 67 -2.03 -9.58 -4.28
N TYR A 68 -1.52 -10.08 -3.16
CA TYR A 68 -0.10 -10.43 -3.02
C TYR A 68 0.19 -11.77 -3.69
N TYR A 69 1.14 -11.77 -4.63
CA TYR A 69 1.68 -12.96 -5.26
C TYR A 69 3.21 -12.97 -5.11
N PRO A 70 3.83 -14.10 -4.77
CA PRO A 70 5.29 -14.23 -4.86
C PRO A 70 5.78 -13.89 -6.27
N LEU A 71 7.06 -13.52 -6.37
CA LEU A 71 7.68 -13.20 -7.65
C LEU A 71 7.45 -14.34 -8.68
N GLY A 72 6.90 -14.00 -9.84
CA GLY A 72 6.59 -14.95 -10.91
C GLY A 72 5.39 -15.87 -10.64
N LYS A 73 4.56 -15.59 -9.63
CA LYS A 73 3.35 -16.37 -9.28
C LYS A 73 2.05 -15.60 -9.45
N SER A 74 2.08 -14.41 -10.06
CA SER A 74 0.85 -13.68 -10.39
C SER A 74 0.03 -14.43 -11.45
N PRO A 75 -1.31 -14.36 -11.40
CA PRO A 75 -2.18 -15.06 -12.35
C PRO A 75 -2.06 -14.53 -13.78
N SER A 76 -1.58 -13.29 -13.93
CA SER A 76 -1.21 -12.67 -15.20
C SER A 76 0.17 -12.02 -15.07
N PRO A 77 0.96 -11.93 -16.15
CA PRO A 77 2.18 -11.11 -16.16
C PRO A 77 1.86 -9.67 -15.73
N ILE A 78 2.73 -9.09 -14.91
CA ILE A 78 2.62 -7.67 -14.53
C ILE A 78 3.35 -6.82 -15.58
N TRP A 79 3.09 -7.09 -16.87
CA TRP A 79 3.54 -6.32 -18.03
C TRP A 79 2.91 -6.91 -19.30
#